data_AF-A0A969S5J6-F1
#
_entry.id   AF-A0A969S5J6-F1
#
_cell.length_a   1.000
_cell.length_b   1.000
_cell.length_c   1.000
_cell.angle_alpha   90.00
_cell.angle_beta   90.00
_cell.angle_gamma   90.00
#
_symmetry.space_group_name_H-M   'P 1'
#
loop_
_entity.id
_entity.type
_entity.pdbx_description
1 polymer ?
#
loop_
_entity_poly.entity_id
_entity_poly.type
_entity_poly.pdbx_seq_one_letter_code
_entity_poly.pdbx_strand_id
1 'polypeptide(L)'
;MANKQTWIIWGFSACCLSVPVLAAVESPFGTNGLDALRLHQHPYNLIGRKIAIGQVEIGRPGRFGLDKAVSQNRSVSLAGAFLRNGPAKSNSGVDPHAYNVASIMVSTDKAFPGVAPGARLYSSAVGYGRSLGQPEECLSAQHIALQNGGDIRAINFSFGEPLNRDPRPEPVLDGNALLTLCIDWSSRFHKTFYIIAGNQGKGGIPIPTDNFNGVNIAFSSRRGGIFNKVDVSNLAAVSEGLAMRLAGKEINLGPRRAIGIVAPGNNIPLMNPDGKKNKVTGTSFAAPQVTATVALLQEFGDRQLRTKQP
;
A
#
# COMPACT_ATOMS: atom_id res chain seq x y z
N MET A 1 -21.62 53.45 -37.45
CA MET A 1 -20.27 53.30 -36.85
C MET A 1 -20.45 52.65 -35.47
N ALA A 2 -20.31 51.33 -35.39
CA ALA A 2 -20.43 50.61 -34.12
C ALA A 2 -19.17 50.87 -33.28
N ASN A 3 -19.38 51.34 -32.06
CA ASN A 3 -18.34 51.90 -31.20
C ASN A 3 -17.34 50.81 -30.78
N LYS A 4 -16.04 51.00 -31.05
CA LYS A 4 -14.98 50.01 -30.74
C LYS A 4 -14.87 49.64 -29.25
N GLN A 5 -15.54 50.39 -28.37
CA GLN A 5 -15.56 50.16 -26.92
C GLN A 5 -16.44 48.98 -26.48
N THR A 6 -17.48 48.60 -27.25
CA THR A 6 -18.36 47.49 -26.86
C THR A 6 -17.69 46.12 -26.96
N TRP A 7 -16.69 45.96 -27.84
CA TRP A 7 -15.96 44.71 -28.01
C TRP A 7 -14.98 44.41 -26.87
N ILE A 8 -14.42 45.44 -26.23
CA ILE A 8 -13.48 45.27 -25.11
C ILE A 8 -14.22 44.84 -23.84
N ILE A 9 -15.42 45.38 -23.60
CA ILE A 9 -16.24 45.05 -22.43
C ILE A 9 -16.81 43.62 -22.51
N TRP A 10 -17.17 43.16 -23.71
CA TRP A 10 -17.58 41.77 -23.92
C TRP A 10 -16.40 40.78 -23.87
N GLY A 11 -15.22 41.18 -24.35
CA GLY A 11 -14.00 40.37 -24.23
C GLY A 11 -13.52 40.17 -22.79
N PHE A 12 -13.62 41.20 -21.94
CA PHE A 12 -13.28 41.08 -20.51
C PHE A 12 -14.34 40.33 -19.70
N SER A 13 -15.62 40.44 -20.05
CA SER A 13 -16.68 39.70 -19.34
C SER A 13 -16.61 38.19 -19.60
N ALA A 14 -16.14 37.76 -20.78
CA ALA A 14 -15.93 36.34 -21.09
C ALA A 14 -14.71 35.72 -20.38
N CYS A 15 -13.70 36.53 -20.01
CA CYS A 15 -12.51 36.06 -19.28
C CYS A 15 -12.74 35.86 -17.78
N CYS A 16 -13.80 36.43 -17.19
CA CYS A 16 -14.08 36.32 -15.75
C CYS A 16 -15.04 35.17 -15.39
N LEU A 17 -15.57 34.41 -16.37
CA LEU A 17 -16.52 33.32 -16.14
C LEU A 17 -15.90 31.92 -16.18
N SER A 18 -14.58 31.81 -16.39
CA SER A 18 -13.85 30.54 -16.33
C SER A 18 -13.06 30.44 -15.02
N VAL A 19 -13.72 30.64 -13.87
CA VAL A 19 -13.18 30.06 -12.63
C VAL A 19 -13.35 28.55 -12.79
N PRO A 20 -12.29 27.75 -12.93
CA PRO A 20 -12.45 26.31 -12.85
C PRO A 20 -13.03 26.04 -11.46
N VAL A 21 -14.28 25.57 -11.42
CA VAL A 21 -14.81 24.92 -10.24
C VAL A 21 -13.89 23.72 -10.03
N LEU A 22 -12.88 23.90 -9.18
CA LEU A 22 -12.08 22.81 -8.64
C LEU A 22 -13.05 21.98 -7.82
N ALA A 23 -13.73 21.04 -8.48
CA ALA A 23 -14.27 19.88 -7.82
C ALA A 23 -13.06 19.15 -7.26
N ALA A 24 -12.66 19.54 -6.04
CA ALA A 24 -11.61 18.87 -5.29
C ALA A 24 -12.08 17.42 -5.14
N VAL A 25 -11.50 16.52 -5.92
CA VAL A 25 -11.71 15.09 -5.72
C VAL A 25 -11.20 14.80 -4.32
N GLU A 26 -12.13 14.46 -3.44
CA GLU A 26 -11.84 14.29 -2.03
C GLU A 26 -10.91 13.09 -1.84
N SER A 27 -9.63 13.38 -1.64
CA SER A 27 -8.60 12.34 -1.53
C SER A 27 -8.72 11.61 -0.18
N PRO A 28 -8.60 10.27 -0.15
CA PRO A 28 -8.47 9.51 1.09
C PRO A 28 -7.19 9.87 1.87
N PHE A 29 -6.25 10.58 1.25
CA PHE A 29 -5.02 11.06 1.87
C PHE A 29 -5.13 12.51 2.37
N GLY A 30 -6.29 13.16 2.18
CA GLY A 30 -6.59 14.48 2.75
C GLY A 30 -7.08 14.39 4.20
N THR A 31 -7.50 15.53 4.76
CA THR A 31 -7.89 15.71 6.17
C THR A 31 -9.03 14.80 6.64
N ASN A 32 -9.87 14.33 5.72
CA ASN A 32 -10.99 13.43 6.00
C ASN A 32 -10.57 11.95 6.00
N GLY A 33 -9.30 11.64 5.76
CA GLY A 33 -8.72 10.31 5.80
C GLY A 33 -7.39 10.29 6.55
N LEU A 34 -6.31 9.87 5.88
CA LEU A 34 -4.98 9.72 6.50
C LEU A 34 -4.29 11.06 6.81
N ASP A 35 -4.70 12.15 6.17
CA ASP A 35 -4.08 13.49 6.24
C ASP A 35 -2.60 13.56 5.83
N ALA A 36 -2.14 12.63 4.97
CA ALA A 36 -0.77 12.66 4.44
C ALA A 36 -0.50 13.86 3.51
N LEU A 37 -1.52 14.39 2.81
CA LEU A 37 -1.35 15.55 1.94
C LEU A 37 -0.95 16.82 2.72
N ARG A 38 -1.34 16.92 4.00
CA ARG A 38 -0.87 18.00 4.87
C ARG A 38 0.64 17.90 5.10
N LEU A 39 1.19 16.70 5.18
CA LEU A 39 2.63 16.48 5.35
C LEU A 39 3.43 16.86 4.10
N HIS A 40 2.81 16.83 2.92
CA HIS A 40 3.46 17.27 1.67
C HIS A 40 3.64 18.79 1.60
N GLN A 41 2.85 19.53 2.38
CA GLN A 41 2.81 21.00 2.37
C GLN A 41 3.75 21.61 3.43
N HIS A 42 4.00 22.91 3.32
CA HIS A 42 4.70 23.67 4.36
C HIS A 42 3.95 23.57 5.70
N PRO A 43 4.64 23.44 6.86
CA PRO A 43 6.09 23.47 7.05
C PRO A 43 6.78 22.11 6.91
N TYR A 44 6.02 21.04 6.69
CA TYR A 44 6.54 19.67 6.73
C TYR A 44 7.33 19.32 5.47
N ASN A 45 6.76 19.53 4.28
CA ASN A 45 7.38 19.20 2.98
C ASN A 45 7.99 17.77 2.96
N LEU A 46 7.27 16.80 3.50
CA LEU A 46 7.65 15.38 3.56
C LEU A 46 6.99 14.64 2.40
N ILE A 47 7.79 13.93 1.61
CA ILE A 47 7.28 13.06 0.53
C ILE A 47 7.97 11.69 0.50
N GLY A 48 8.79 11.37 1.52
CA GLY A 48 9.57 10.14 1.63
C GLY A 48 10.95 10.22 0.96
N ARG A 49 11.53 11.41 0.78
CA ARG A 49 12.76 11.56 -0.02
C ARG A 49 13.89 10.73 0.57
N LYS A 50 14.60 10.02 -0.32
CA LYS A 50 15.73 9.15 -0.01
C LYS A 50 15.37 7.94 0.89
N ILE A 51 14.12 7.77 1.30
CA ILE A 51 13.71 6.60 2.06
C ILE A 51 13.33 5.48 1.10
N ALA A 52 13.82 4.27 1.36
CA ALA A 52 13.43 3.10 0.57
C ALA A 52 12.41 2.25 1.33
N ILE A 53 11.39 1.82 0.58
CA ILE A 53 10.32 0.95 1.02
C ILE A 53 10.15 -0.19 0.01
N GLY A 54 9.52 -1.27 0.45
CA GLY A 54 9.36 -2.49 -0.32
C GLY A 54 7.90 -2.87 -0.54
N GLN A 55 7.69 -3.67 -1.58
CA GLN A 55 6.43 -4.35 -1.85
C GLN A 55 6.73 -5.79 -2.27
N VAL A 56 6.14 -6.74 -1.56
CA VAL A 56 6.06 -8.13 -2.02
C VAL A 56 4.60 -8.40 -2.34
N GLU A 57 4.37 -8.99 -3.50
CA GLU A 57 3.03 -9.31 -4.01
C GLU A 57 3.09 -10.60 -4.84
N ILE A 58 1.94 -11.22 -5.11
CA ILE A 58 1.87 -12.38 -6.01
C ILE A 58 2.45 -12.01 -7.40
N GLY A 59 2.02 -10.86 -7.91
CA GLY A 59 2.61 -10.21 -9.08
C GLY A 59 3.46 -8.99 -8.70
N ARG A 60 3.87 -8.19 -9.69
CA ARG A 60 4.61 -6.94 -9.49
C ARG A 60 3.96 -5.80 -10.27
N PRO A 61 4.17 -4.53 -9.86
CA PRO A 61 3.80 -3.39 -10.67
C PRO A 61 4.56 -3.42 -12.01
N GLY A 62 3.92 -2.91 -13.05
CA GLY A 62 4.60 -2.60 -14.29
C GLY A 62 5.61 -1.46 -14.08
N ARG A 63 6.77 -1.56 -14.73
CA ARG A 63 7.84 -0.56 -14.71
C ARG A 63 7.97 0.08 -16.10
N PHE A 64 7.88 1.40 -16.16
CA PHE A 64 8.10 2.12 -17.42
C PHE A 64 9.50 1.84 -17.98
N GLY A 65 9.61 1.68 -19.30
CA GLY A 65 10.83 1.26 -19.98
C GLY A 65 11.10 -0.24 -19.95
N LEU A 66 10.41 -1.00 -19.10
CA LEU A 66 10.49 -2.47 -19.05
C LEU A 66 9.20 -3.13 -19.54
N ASP A 67 8.03 -2.57 -19.20
CA ASP A 67 6.72 -3.19 -19.42
C ASP A 67 5.80 -2.31 -20.27
N LYS A 68 5.07 -2.94 -21.21
CA LYS A 68 4.10 -2.26 -22.09
C LYS A 68 2.84 -1.82 -21.35
N ALA A 69 2.45 -2.56 -20.30
CA ALA A 69 1.22 -2.35 -19.55
C ALA A 69 1.09 -0.97 -18.90
N VAL A 70 2.20 -0.25 -18.68
CA VAL A 70 2.25 1.08 -18.04
C VAL A 70 2.65 2.19 -19.01
N SER A 71 2.59 1.92 -20.32
CA SER A 71 2.94 2.91 -21.34
C SER A 71 2.07 4.17 -21.29
N GLN A 72 0.80 4.02 -20.88
CA GLN A 72 -0.21 5.08 -20.76
C GLN A 72 -0.23 5.74 -19.37
N ASN A 73 0.25 5.07 -18.32
CA ASN A 73 0.34 5.63 -16.98
C ASN A 73 1.72 5.42 -16.35
N ARG A 74 2.48 6.51 -16.28
CA ARG A 74 3.88 6.54 -15.79
C ARG A 74 4.01 7.16 -14.39
N SER A 75 2.89 7.30 -13.68
CA SER A 75 2.85 7.94 -12.36
C SER A 75 3.56 7.12 -11.28
N VAL A 76 3.68 5.80 -11.46
CA VAL A 76 4.43 4.93 -10.55
C VAL A 76 5.84 4.69 -11.10
N SER A 77 6.84 5.10 -10.34
CA SER A 77 8.25 4.84 -10.64
C SER A 77 8.84 3.89 -9.60
N LEU A 78 9.44 2.80 -10.06
CA LEU A 78 10.09 1.80 -9.20
C LEU A 78 11.60 1.99 -9.21
N ALA A 79 12.21 1.95 -8.02
CA ALA A 79 13.66 1.89 -7.86
C ALA A 79 14.20 0.51 -8.28
N GLY A 80 13.43 -0.56 -8.06
CA GLY A 80 13.75 -1.92 -8.49
C GLY A 80 12.50 -2.77 -8.72
N ALA A 81 12.56 -3.65 -9.71
CA ALA A 81 11.49 -4.59 -10.06
C ALA A 81 12.06 -6.00 -10.22
N PHE A 82 11.51 -6.95 -9.49
CA PHE A 82 12.06 -8.29 -9.34
C PHE A 82 10.99 -9.37 -9.50
N LEU A 83 11.46 -10.59 -9.78
CA LEU A 83 10.71 -11.81 -9.66
C LEU A 83 11.49 -12.70 -8.69
N ARG A 84 10.93 -12.89 -7.49
CA ARG A 84 11.58 -13.54 -6.36
C ARG A 84 12.88 -12.83 -5.98
N ASN A 85 14.02 -13.47 -6.18
CA ASN A 85 15.35 -12.95 -5.86
C ASN A 85 16.14 -12.50 -7.10
N GLY A 86 15.50 -12.42 -8.27
CA GLY A 86 16.15 -12.03 -9.53
C GLY A 86 15.50 -10.81 -10.17
N PRO A 87 16.23 -10.08 -11.04
CA PRO A 87 15.65 -9.01 -11.84
C PRO A 87 14.44 -9.48 -12.66
N ALA A 88 13.40 -8.66 -12.71
CA ALA A 88 12.21 -8.98 -13.49
C ALA A 88 12.50 -8.96 -14.99
N LYS A 89 11.91 -9.92 -15.72
CA LYS A 89 11.87 -9.91 -17.19
C LYS A 89 10.75 -8.99 -17.68
N SER A 90 10.95 -8.45 -18.88
CA SER A 90 9.96 -7.61 -19.56
C SER A 90 8.60 -8.30 -19.67
N ASN A 91 7.54 -7.59 -19.27
CA ASN A 91 6.14 -8.02 -19.26
C ASN A 91 5.83 -9.28 -18.43
N SER A 92 6.78 -9.78 -17.65
CA SER A 92 6.62 -10.99 -16.84
C SER A 92 6.17 -10.67 -15.43
N GLY A 93 5.11 -11.34 -14.96
CA GLY A 93 4.56 -11.18 -13.61
C GLY A 93 3.94 -9.82 -13.36
N VAL A 94 3.64 -9.04 -14.40
CA VAL A 94 3.00 -7.72 -14.26
C VAL A 94 1.55 -7.90 -13.88
N ASP A 95 1.15 -7.27 -12.78
CA ASP A 95 -0.16 -7.43 -12.18
C ASP A 95 -0.80 -6.06 -11.88
N PRO A 96 -2.04 -5.81 -12.33
CA PRO A 96 -2.74 -4.56 -12.05
C PRO A 96 -3.00 -4.30 -10.56
N HIS A 97 -3.24 -5.36 -9.77
CA HIS A 97 -3.45 -5.20 -8.32
C HIS A 97 -2.17 -4.71 -7.64
N ALA A 98 -1.03 -5.36 -7.90
CA ALA A 98 0.28 -4.94 -7.41
C ALA A 98 0.61 -3.49 -7.85
N TYR A 99 0.25 -3.08 -9.06
CA TYR A 99 0.42 -1.69 -9.50
C TYR A 99 -0.44 -0.71 -8.69
N ASN A 100 -1.71 -1.06 -8.43
CA ASN A 100 -2.60 -0.22 -7.64
C ASN A 100 -2.15 -0.10 -6.18
N VAL A 101 -1.55 -1.15 -5.61
CA VAL A 101 -0.89 -1.11 -4.30
C VAL A 101 0.31 -0.16 -4.33
N ALA A 102 1.16 -0.25 -5.36
CA ALA A 102 2.30 0.63 -5.53
C ALA A 102 1.89 2.10 -5.73
N SER A 103 0.80 2.35 -6.47
CA SER A 103 0.33 3.72 -6.73
C SER A 103 -0.13 4.43 -5.47
N ILE A 104 -0.75 3.71 -4.52
CA ILE A 104 -1.07 4.25 -3.19
C ILE A 104 0.19 4.71 -2.45
N MET A 105 1.30 3.99 -2.60
CA MET A 105 2.55 4.34 -1.92
C MET A 105 3.27 5.51 -2.59
N VAL A 106 3.53 5.42 -3.90
CA VAL A 106 4.53 6.28 -4.57
C VAL A 106 4.05 6.96 -5.87
N SER A 107 2.75 6.97 -6.16
CA SER A 107 2.24 7.66 -7.35
C SER A 107 2.62 9.15 -7.34
N THR A 108 3.17 9.65 -8.45
CA THR A 108 3.45 11.08 -8.66
C THR A 108 2.36 11.77 -9.48
N ASP A 109 1.22 11.12 -9.72
CA ASP A 109 0.10 11.75 -10.42
C ASP A 109 -0.42 12.95 -9.61
N LYS A 110 -0.70 14.07 -10.28
CA LYS A 110 -1.13 15.29 -9.58
C LYS A 110 -2.54 15.19 -9.00
N ALA A 111 -3.42 14.41 -9.63
CA ALA A 111 -4.79 14.21 -9.16
C ALA A 111 -4.90 13.05 -8.17
N PHE A 112 -3.99 12.06 -8.29
CA PHE A 112 -3.93 10.88 -7.42
C PHE A 112 -2.51 10.64 -6.90
N PRO A 113 -1.95 11.57 -6.10
CA PRO A 113 -0.64 11.38 -5.51
C PRO A 113 -0.68 10.24 -4.48
N GLY A 114 0.40 9.47 -4.42
CA GLY A 114 0.61 8.48 -3.36
C GLY A 114 0.89 9.15 -2.01
N VAL A 115 0.94 8.34 -0.95
CA VAL A 115 1.24 8.82 0.40
C VAL A 115 2.67 9.35 0.51
N ALA A 116 3.65 8.68 -0.11
CA ALA A 116 5.06 9.08 -0.11
C ALA A 116 5.64 9.08 -1.54
N PRO A 117 5.27 10.07 -2.38
CA PRO A 117 5.60 10.07 -3.81
C PRO A 117 7.10 10.23 -4.13
N GLY A 118 7.92 10.63 -3.15
CA GLY A 118 9.38 10.72 -3.25
C GLY A 118 10.15 9.53 -2.68
N ALA A 119 9.45 8.51 -2.15
CA ALA A 119 10.07 7.29 -1.66
C ALA A 119 10.57 6.39 -2.81
N ARG A 120 11.61 5.61 -2.53
CA ARG A 120 12.17 4.62 -3.46
C ARG A 120 11.48 3.28 -3.23
N LEU A 121 10.57 2.90 -4.13
CA LEU A 121 9.87 1.62 -4.04
C LEU A 121 10.64 0.51 -4.76
N TYR A 122 10.97 -0.55 -4.03
CA TYR A 122 11.47 -1.81 -4.57
C TYR A 122 10.34 -2.85 -4.52
N SER A 123 10.08 -3.55 -5.62
CA SER A 123 8.99 -4.52 -5.67
C SER A 123 9.42 -5.86 -6.25
N SER A 124 9.02 -6.95 -5.60
CA SER A 124 9.23 -8.32 -6.08
C SER A 124 7.91 -9.06 -6.19
N ALA A 125 7.70 -9.68 -7.36
CA ALA A 125 6.66 -10.68 -7.55
C ALA A 125 7.11 -12.02 -6.98
N VAL A 126 6.23 -12.73 -6.28
CA VAL A 126 6.44 -14.12 -5.88
C VAL A 126 6.30 -15.05 -7.10
N GLY A 127 5.32 -14.75 -7.97
CA GLY A 127 4.96 -15.53 -9.14
C GLY A 127 3.68 -16.34 -8.97
N TYR A 128 3.19 -16.92 -10.07
CA TYR A 128 1.99 -17.75 -10.11
C TYR A 128 2.38 -19.21 -10.33
N GLY A 129 1.84 -20.13 -9.52
CA GLY A 129 2.08 -21.56 -9.69
C GLY A 129 1.66 -22.36 -8.46
N ARG A 130 1.12 -23.57 -8.69
CA ARG A 130 0.66 -24.45 -7.61
C ARG A 130 1.79 -24.93 -6.69
N SER A 131 3.02 -24.93 -7.19
CA SER A 131 4.22 -25.34 -6.45
C SER A 131 4.91 -24.20 -5.70
N LEU A 132 4.49 -22.95 -5.92
CA LEU A 132 5.00 -21.81 -5.18
C LEU A 132 4.28 -21.73 -3.83
N GLY A 133 4.90 -21.13 -2.82
CA GLY A 133 4.23 -20.81 -1.57
C GLY A 133 5.14 -20.07 -0.61
N GLN A 134 4.96 -20.33 0.68
CA GLN A 134 5.71 -19.69 1.77
C GLN A 134 7.25 -19.59 1.56
N PRO A 135 7.96 -20.58 0.99
CA PRO A 135 9.40 -20.44 0.73
C PRO A 135 9.72 -19.31 -0.27
N GLU A 136 9.01 -19.21 -1.40
CA GLU A 136 9.24 -18.15 -2.40
C GLU A 136 8.80 -16.78 -1.90
N GLU A 137 7.76 -16.73 -1.09
CA GLU A 137 7.30 -15.49 -0.44
C GLU A 137 8.36 -14.98 0.53
N CYS A 138 8.90 -15.87 1.36
CA CYS A 138 10.00 -15.56 2.26
C CYS A 138 11.28 -15.15 1.50
N LEU A 139 11.61 -15.84 0.41
CA LEU A 139 12.75 -15.49 -0.44
C LEU A 139 12.59 -14.09 -1.07
N SER A 140 11.38 -13.78 -1.55
CA SER A 140 11.04 -12.47 -2.11
C SER A 140 11.12 -11.37 -1.04
N ALA A 141 10.65 -11.65 0.18
CA ALA A 141 10.72 -10.76 1.33
C ALA A 141 12.16 -10.41 1.71
N GLN A 142 13.01 -11.44 1.81
CA GLN A 142 14.43 -11.28 2.10
C GLN A 142 15.13 -10.49 1.00
N HIS A 143 14.87 -10.84 -0.26
CA HIS A 143 15.48 -10.13 -1.38
C HIS A 143 15.13 -8.64 -1.37
N ILE A 144 13.87 -8.30 -1.10
CA ILE A 144 13.45 -6.91 -0.96
C ILE A 144 14.14 -6.24 0.23
N ALA A 145 14.16 -6.88 1.40
CA ALA A 145 14.82 -6.31 2.59
C ALA A 145 16.31 -5.99 2.38
N LEU A 146 17.00 -6.76 1.52
CA LEU A 146 18.40 -6.55 1.16
C LEU A 146 18.63 -5.46 0.09
N GLN A 147 17.58 -4.95 -0.54
CA GLN A 147 17.71 -3.86 -1.52
C GLN A 147 18.15 -2.55 -0.84
N ASN A 148 18.57 -1.57 -1.65
CA ASN A 148 19.06 -0.28 -1.17
C ASN A 148 20.22 -0.43 -0.13
N GLY A 149 21.08 -1.45 -0.31
CA GLY A 149 22.18 -1.73 0.60
C GLY A 149 21.73 -2.26 1.98
N GLY A 150 20.57 -2.93 2.04
CA GLY A 150 19.99 -3.42 3.29
C GLY A 150 19.21 -2.36 4.08
N ASP A 151 18.96 -1.19 3.50
CA ASP A 151 18.21 -0.10 4.13
C ASP A 151 16.80 0.04 3.54
N ILE A 152 15.95 -0.97 3.77
CA ILE A 152 14.51 -0.90 3.52
C ILE A 152 13.76 -0.72 4.84
N ARG A 153 13.04 0.39 4.97
CA ARG A 153 12.37 0.76 6.23
C ARG A 153 11.09 -0.02 6.48
N ALA A 154 10.33 -0.27 5.43
CA ALA A 154 9.05 -0.94 5.51
C ALA A 154 8.78 -1.78 4.27
N ILE A 155 8.13 -2.94 4.43
CA ILE A 155 7.70 -3.79 3.32
C ILE A 155 6.20 -4.06 3.44
N ASN A 156 5.47 -3.77 2.36
CA ASN A 156 4.05 -4.04 2.24
C ASN A 156 3.80 -5.46 1.73
N PHE A 157 2.87 -6.16 2.39
CA PHE A 157 2.24 -7.40 1.95
C PHE A 157 0.73 -7.15 1.80
N SER A 158 0.27 -7.05 0.56
CA SER A 158 -1.14 -6.86 0.22
C SER A 158 -1.79 -8.15 -0.31
N PHE A 159 -1.23 -9.28 0.11
CA PHE A 159 -1.64 -10.67 -0.13
C PHE A 159 -1.35 -11.53 1.10
N GLY A 160 -1.71 -12.81 1.04
CA GLY A 160 -1.37 -13.84 2.01
C GLY A 160 -1.59 -15.23 1.43
N GLU A 161 -1.41 -16.27 2.24
CA GLU A 161 -1.66 -17.65 1.86
C GLU A 161 -2.83 -18.28 2.62
N PRO A 162 -3.63 -19.13 1.94
CA PRO A 162 -4.66 -19.92 2.61
C PRO A 162 -4.00 -20.95 3.52
N LEU A 163 -4.63 -21.21 4.66
CA LEU A 163 -4.14 -22.19 5.64
C LEU A 163 -4.07 -23.62 5.06
N ASN A 164 -4.90 -23.95 4.06
CA ASN A 164 -4.88 -25.26 3.40
C ASN A 164 -3.67 -25.50 2.48
N ARG A 165 -2.83 -24.47 2.24
CA ARG A 165 -1.56 -24.59 1.52
C ARG A 165 -0.36 -24.65 2.45
N ASP A 166 -0.58 -24.47 3.75
CA ASP A 166 0.45 -24.69 4.74
C ASP A 166 0.80 -26.19 4.79
N PRO A 167 2.08 -26.57 4.67
CA PRO A 167 2.51 -27.97 4.59
C PRO A 167 2.47 -28.70 5.94
N ARG A 168 2.20 -28.00 7.05
CA ARG A 168 2.11 -28.63 8.38
C ARG A 168 0.92 -29.59 8.43
N PRO A 169 1.00 -30.72 9.17
CA PRO A 169 -0.09 -31.71 9.23
C PRO A 169 -1.43 -31.16 9.74
N GLU A 170 -1.40 -30.31 10.76
CA GLU A 170 -2.57 -29.66 11.35
C GLU A 170 -2.33 -28.14 11.37
N PRO A 171 -2.45 -27.48 10.21
CA PRO A 171 -2.06 -26.09 10.11
C PRO A 171 -3.06 -25.22 10.84
N VAL A 172 -2.53 -24.37 11.73
CA VAL A 172 -3.29 -23.36 12.48
C VAL A 172 -2.52 -22.04 12.53
N LEU A 173 -3.22 -20.95 12.83
CA LEU A 173 -2.67 -19.60 13.01
C LEU A 173 -2.04 -19.42 14.39
N ASP A 174 -0.98 -20.18 14.66
CA ASP A 174 -0.20 -20.19 15.91
C ASP A 174 1.15 -19.46 15.81
N GLY A 175 1.44 -18.87 14.65
CA GLY A 175 2.69 -18.19 14.32
C GLY A 175 3.79 -19.10 13.80
N ASN A 176 3.52 -20.40 13.56
CA ASN A 176 4.54 -21.36 13.14
C ASN A 176 4.53 -21.67 11.63
N ALA A 177 3.70 -20.98 10.84
CA ALA A 177 3.82 -21.01 9.38
C ALA A 177 5.20 -20.46 8.96
N LEU A 178 5.84 -21.06 7.95
CA LEU A 178 7.16 -20.63 7.45
C LEU A 178 7.19 -19.15 7.08
N LEU A 179 6.16 -18.65 6.38
CA LEU A 179 6.10 -17.24 6.03
C LEU A 179 6.03 -16.37 7.30
N THR A 180 5.19 -16.73 8.27
CA THR A 180 5.08 -16.00 9.54
C THR A 180 6.40 -15.93 10.29
N LEU A 181 7.07 -17.08 10.45
CA LEU A 181 8.40 -17.15 11.06
C LEU A 181 9.43 -16.33 10.28
N CYS A 182 9.37 -16.34 8.96
CA CYS A 182 10.24 -15.55 8.10
C CYS A 182 10.04 -14.05 8.31
N ILE A 183 8.80 -13.57 8.39
CA ILE A 183 8.49 -12.16 8.68
C ILE A 183 9.02 -11.78 10.07
N ASP A 184 8.78 -12.60 11.09
CA ASP A 184 9.20 -12.33 12.46
C ASP A 184 10.73 -12.33 12.63
N TRP A 185 11.42 -13.25 11.95
CA TRP A 185 12.88 -13.27 11.91
C TRP A 185 13.43 -12.08 11.11
N SER A 186 12.92 -11.88 9.90
CA SER A 186 13.40 -10.86 8.97
C SER A 186 13.24 -9.45 9.53
N SER A 187 12.15 -9.19 10.25
CA SER A 187 11.93 -7.91 10.91
C SER A 187 13.06 -7.55 11.88
N ARG A 188 13.53 -8.53 12.67
CA ARG A 188 14.63 -8.31 13.62
C ARG A 188 15.99 -8.30 12.95
N PHE A 189 16.20 -9.19 11.97
CA PHE A 189 17.49 -9.37 11.33
C PHE A 189 17.79 -8.24 10.33
N HIS A 190 16.86 -7.93 9.43
CA HIS A 190 17.00 -6.86 8.45
C HIS A 190 16.58 -5.48 8.97
N LYS A 191 16.01 -5.41 10.19
CA LYS A 191 15.52 -4.16 10.82
C LYS A 191 14.46 -3.47 9.95
N THR A 192 13.60 -4.27 9.33
CA THR A 192 12.55 -3.82 8.43
C THR A 192 11.18 -4.04 9.06
N PHE A 193 10.31 -3.05 8.94
CA PHE A 193 8.94 -3.17 9.44
C PHE A 193 8.04 -3.82 8.38
N TYR A 194 7.31 -4.87 8.76
CA TYR A 194 6.40 -5.57 7.84
C TYR A 194 4.95 -5.17 8.09
N ILE A 195 4.28 -4.76 7.02
CA ILE A 195 2.89 -4.34 7.05
C ILE A 195 2.08 -5.36 6.26
N ILE A 196 1.19 -6.06 6.95
CA ILE A 196 0.41 -7.18 6.41
C ILE A 196 -1.05 -6.75 6.26
N ALA A 197 -1.62 -6.91 5.08
CA ALA A 197 -3.06 -6.74 4.87
C ALA A 197 -3.84 -7.79 5.68
N GLY A 198 -4.73 -7.35 6.56
CA GLY A 198 -5.54 -8.24 7.38
C GLY A 198 -6.64 -8.97 6.60
N ASN A 199 -7.21 -9.98 7.24
CA ASN A 199 -8.30 -10.76 6.66
C ASN A 199 -9.61 -9.99 6.58
N GLN A 200 -10.36 -10.25 5.51
CA GLN A 200 -11.61 -9.58 5.19
C GLN A 200 -12.65 -10.55 4.60
N GLY A 201 -13.92 -10.14 4.61
CA GLY A 201 -15.04 -10.90 4.08
C GLY A 201 -15.23 -12.23 4.80
N LYS A 202 -15.02 -13.34 4.09
CA LYS A 202 -15.06 -14.70 4.65
C LYS A 202 -13.68 -15.21 5.08
N GLY A 203 -12.63 -14.39 4.94
CA GLY A 203 -11.24 -14.82 5.09
C GLY A 203 -10.70 -15.52 3.84
N GLY A 204 -9.64 -16.31 4.03
CA GLY A 204 -9.13 -17.24 3.02
C GLY A 204 -7.65 -17.09 2.68
N ILE A 205 -6.95 -16.08 3.20
CA ILE A 205 -5.51 -15.91 3.05
C ILE A 205 -4.84 -15.45 4.36
N PRO A 206 -5.05 -16.18 5.47
CA PRO A 206 -4.71 -15.69 6.80
C PRO A 206 -3.23 -15.71 7.15
N ILE A 207 -2.37 -16.39 6.40
CA ILE A 207 -0.93 -16.38 6.67
C ILE A 207 -0.32 -15.17 5.92
N PRO A 208 0.46 -14.28 6.55
CA PRO A 208 1.09 -14.41 7.88
C PRO A 208 0.47 -13.47 8.93
N THR A 209 -0.86 -13.36 9.02
CA THR A 209 -1.52 -12.44 9.98
C THR A 209 -1.28 -12.85 11.45
N ASP A 210 -0.75 -14.03 11.71
CA ASP A 210 -0.34 -14.52 13.03
C ASP A 210 1.12 -14.17 13.39
N ASN A 211 1.68 -13.13 12.79
CA ASN A 211 3.00 -12.57 13.12
C ASN A 211 3.03 -11.82 14.47
N PHE A 212 4.23 -11.66 15.03
CA PHE A 212 4.49 -10.83 16.22
C PHE A 212 5.18 -9.50 15.90
N ASN A 213 6.08 -9.49 14.91
CA ASN A 213 6.97 -8.35 14.64
C ASN A 213 6.54 -7.51 13.43
N GLY A 214 5.43 -7.87 12.79
CA GLY A 214 4.75 -7.03 11.81
C GLY A 214 3.54 -6.31 12.39
N VAL A 215 2.77 -5.68 11.52
CA VAL A 215 1.47 -5.10 11.87
C VAL A 215 0.40 -5.55 10.87
N ASN A 216 -0.72 -6.02 11.40
CA ASN A 216 -1.88 -6.38 10.59
C ASN A 216 -2.79 -5.18 10.41
N ILE A 217 -3.13 -4.87 9.16
CA ILE A 217 -3.90 -3.68 8.80
C ILE A 217 -5.32 -4.05 8.44
N ALA A 218 -6.26 -3.47 9.17
CA ALA A 218 -7.66 -3.42 8.77
C ALA A 218 -7.96 -2.12 8.02
N PHE A 219 -9.14 -2.06 7.41
CA PHE A 219 -9.55 -0.86 6.68
C PHE A 219 -10.80 -0.18 7.24
N SER A 220 -10.85 1.14 7.10
CA SER A 220 -12.01 1.97 7.44
C SER A 220 -12.82 2.36 6.20
N SER A 221 -14.09 2.68 6.46
CA SER A 221 -15.02 3.30 5.51
C SER A 221 -15.45 4.69 5.95
N ARG A 222 -15.94 5.46 4.98
CA ARG A 222 -16.44 6.82 5.23
C ARG A 222 -17.79 6.77 5.94
N ARG A 223 -17.95 7.58 7.00
CA ARG A 223 -19.24 7.91 7.59
C ARG A 223 -19.30 9.43 7.83
N GLY A 224 -20.25 10.11 7.20
CA GLY A 224 -20.31 11.57 7.22
C GLY A 224 -19.11 12.22 6.51
N GLY A 225 -18.62 11.62 5.42
CA GLY A 225 -17.49 12.12 4.64
C GLY A 225 -16.10 11.74 5.18
N ILE A 226 -15.97 11.32 6.44
CA ILE A 226 -14.67 11.02 7.07
C ILE A 226 -14.46 9.51 7.26
N PHE A 227 -13.21 9.02 7.13
CA PHE A 227 -12.83 7.62 7.35
C PHE A 227 -12.71 7.26 8.85
N ASN A 228 -13.82 7.32 9.58
CA ASN A 228 -13.86 7.12 11.04
C ASN A 228 -14.54 5.83 11.49
N LYS A 229 -14.98 4.96 10.57
CA LYS A 229 -15.66 3.70 10.89
C LYS A 229 -14.83 2.53 10.39
N VAL A 230 -14.50 1.59 11.27
CA VAL A 230 -13.93 0.28 10.84
C VAL A 230 -14.95 -0.39 9.91
N ASP A 231 -14.50 -0.80 8.72
CA ASP A 231 -15.39 -1.42 7.75
C ASP A 231 -15.89 -2.78 8.27
N VAL A 232 -17.15 -3.09 8.02
CA VAL A 232 -17.79 -4.33 8.48
C VAL A 232 -17.19 -5.57 7.81
N SER A 233 -16.48 -5.38 6.70
CA SER A 233 -15.82 -6.46 5.98
C SER A 233 -14.57 -6.97 6.70
N ASN A 234 -14.02 -6.28 7.70
CA ASN A 234 -12.87 -6.80 8.45
C ASN A 234 -13.31 -7.99 9.33
N LEU A 235 -12.54 -9.08 9.34
CA LEU A 235 -12.91 -10.27 10.14
C LEU A 235 -12.93 -10.04 11.65
N ALA A 236 -12.38 -8.94 12.17
CA ALA A 236 -12.49 -8.61 13.59
C ALA A 236 -13.90 -8.21 14.03
N ALA A 237 -14.85 -8.04 13.10
CA ALA A 237 -16.24 -7.72 13.41
C ALA A 237 -17.16 -8.96 13.55
N VAL A 238 -16.60 -10.18 13.67
CA VAL A 238 -17.38 -11.42 13.77
C VAL A 238 -17.96 -11.64 15.18
N SER A 239 -19.15 -12.26 15.27
CA SER A 239 -19.80 -12.61 16.54
C SER A 239 -19.04 -13.69 17.31
N GLU A 240 -19.21 -13.77 18.63
CA GLU A 240 -18.51 -14.74 19.51
C GLU A 240 -18.62 -16.19 19.04
N GLY A 241 -19.82 -16.62 18.61
CA GLY A 241 -20.05 -17.98 18.11
C GLY A 241 -19.33 -18.29 16.80
N LEU A 242 -19.14 -17.28 15.93
CA LEU A 242 -18.36 -17.42 14.70
C LEU A 242 -16.86 -17.34 14.99
N ALA A 243 -16.45 -16.54 15.98
CA ALA A 243 -15.06 -16.43 16.41
C ALA A 243 -14.50 -17.79 16.86
N MET A 244 -15.25 -18.58 17.64
CA MET A 244 -14.81 -19.92 18.05
C MET A 244 -14.59 -20.88 16.86
N ARG A 245 -15.42 -20.80 15.81
CA ARG A 245 -15.28 -21.66 14.62
C ARG A 245 -14.11 -21.26 13.72
N LEU A 246 -13.74 -19.98 13.74
CA LEU A 246 -12.66 -19.41 12.95
C LEU A 246 -11.32 -19.35 13.71
N ALA A 247 -11.31 -19.66 15.01
CA ALA A 247 -10.11 -19.73 15.82
C ALA A 247 -9.09 -20.71 15.22
N GLY A 248 -7.85 -20.23 15.04
CA GLY A 248 -6.77 -20.97 14.39
C GLY A 248 -6.93 -21.12 12.88
N LYS A 249 -8.07 -20.74 12.28
CA LYS A 249 -8.33 -20.84 10.84
C LYS A 249 -8.22 -19.49 10.12
N GLU A 250 -8.90 -18.49 10.65
CA GLU A 250 -8.90 -17.11 10.13
C GLU A 250 -8.63 -16.07 11.24
N ILE A 251 -8.65 -16.53 12.50
CA ILE A 251 -8.36 -15.75 13.70
C ILE A 251 -7.16 -16.38 14.41
N ASN A 252 -6.20 -15.53 14.79
CA ASN A 252 -4.95 -15.96 15.43
C ASN A 252 -5.20 -16.63 16.80
N LEU A 253 -4.39 -17.64 17.12
CA LEU A 253 -4.38 -18.28 18.43
C LEU A 253 -3.46 -17.55 19.42
N GLY A 254 -3.82 -17.65 20.70
CA GLY A 254 -3.02 -17.10 21.80
C GLY A 254 -3.01 -15.56 21.83
N PRO A 255 -1.88 -14.93 22.21
CA PRO A 255 -1.82 -13.48 22.48
C PRO A 255 -1.68 -12.61 21.21
N ARG A 256 -1.74 -13.19 20.01
CA ARG A 256 -1.49 -12.49 18.75
C ARG A 256 -2.67 -11.62 18.34
N ARG A 257 -2.40 -10.39 17.92
CA ARG A 257 -3.43 -9.44 17.51
C ARG A 257 -3.81 -9.66 16.04
N ALA A 258 -5.10 -9.86 15.78
CA ALA A 258 -5.61 -9.94 14.41
C ALA A 258 -5.52 -8.60 13.66
N ILE A 259 -5.58 -7.47 14.38
CA ILE A 259 -5.46 -6.12 13.83
C ILE A 259 -4.56 -5.29 14.75
N GLY A 260 -3.59 -4.60 14.17
CA GLY A 260 -2.76 -3.61 14.85
C GLY A 260 -3.21 -2.18 14.59
N ILE A 261 -3.46 -1.83 13.32
CA ILE A 261 -3.81 -0.46 12.88
C ILE A 261 -4.94 -0.53 11.84
N VAL A 262 -5.70 0.56 11.74
CA VAL A 262 -6.74 0.76 10.71
C VAL A 262 -6.35 1.95 9.83
N ALA A 263 -6.49 1.82 8.50
CA ALA A 263 -6.30 2.91 7.55
C ALA A 263 -7.46 2.99 6.53
N PRO A 264 -7.67 4.11 5.82
CA PRO A 264 -8.67 4.20 4.77
C PRO A 264 -8.55 3.05 3.77
N GLY A 265 -9.63 2.34 3.46
CA GLY A 265 -9.57 1.30 2.43
C GLY A 265 -10.89 0.98 1.76
N ASN A 266 -11.94 1.75 1.99
CA ASN A 266 -13.20 1.64 1.26
C ASN A 266 -13.27 2.70 0.15
N ASN A 267 -13.61 2.27 -1.07
CA ASN A 267 -13.88 3.15 -2.21
C ASN A 267 -12.75 4.16 -2.50
N ILE A 268 -11.51 3.69 -2.43
CA ILE A 268 -10.29 4.47 -2.65
C ILE A 268 -10.13 4.75 -4.15
N PRO A 269 -10.17 6.02 -4.60
CA PRO A 269 -9.96 6.34 -6.00
C PRO A 269 -8.47 6.28 -6.37
N LEU A 270 -8.16 5.67 -7.51
CA LEU A 270 -6.80 5.59 -8.04
C LEU A 270 -6.78 5.55 -9.57
N MET A 271 -5.57 5.59 -10.13
CA MET A 271 -5.33 5.40 -11.56
C MET A 271 -4.74 4.01 -11.83
N ASN A 272 -5.40 3.24 -12.68
CA ASN A 272 -4.94 1.91 -13.11
C ASN A 272 -3.69 2.03 -14.03
N PRO A 273 -2.97 0.91 -14.28
CA PRO A 273 -1.83 0.89 -15.22
C PRO A 273 -2.15 1.42 -16.62
N ASP A 274 -3.38 1.23 -17.08
CA ASP A 274 -3.85 1.65 -18.41
C ASP A 274 -4.26 3.14 -18.47
N GLY A 275 -4.14 3.88 -17.36
CA GLY A 275 -4.51 5.29 -17.27
C GLY A 275 -6.00 5.54 -17.03
N LYS A 276 -6.80 4.49 -16.78
CA LYS A 276 -8.21 4.66 -16.40
C LYS A 276 -8.36 4.85 -14.89
N LYS A 277 -9.32 5.70 -14.51
CA LYS A 277 -9.72 5.86 -13.11
C LYS A 277 -10.42 4.60 -12.62
N ASN A 278 -10.14 4.21 -11.39
CA ASN A 278 -10.77 3.08 -10.72
C ASN A 278 -11.03 3.40 -9.26
N LYS A 279 -11.89 2.60 -8.63
CA LYS A 279 -12.17 2.64 -7.20
C LYS A 279 -11.92 1.25 -6.64
N VAL A 280 -11.11 1.19 -5.59
CA VAL A 280 -10.70 -0.06 -4.97
C VAL A 280 -11.12 -0.13 -3.52
N THR A 281 -11.34 -1.34 -3.00
CA THR A 281 -11.73 -1.57 -1.61
C THR A 281 -10.99 -2.78 -1.05
N GLY A 282 -10.52 -2.67 0.19
CA GLY A 282 -9.94 -3.78 0.95
C GLY A 282 -8.67 -3.41 1.72
N THR A 283 -8.25 -4.35 2.59
CA THR A 283 -7.01 -4.25 3.38
C THR A 283 -5.77 -4.10 2.50
N SER A 284 -5.77 -4.69 1.29
CA SER A 284 -4.71 -4.53 0.30
C SER A 284 -4.45 -3.08 -0.12
N PHE A 285 -5.41 -2.16 0.09
CA PHE A 285 -5.28 -0.74 -0.23
C PHE A 285 -5.14 0.15 1.02
N ALA A 286 -5.39 -0.40 2.21
CA ALA A 286 -5.12 0.23 3.49
C ALA A 286 -3.66 0.00 3.94
N ALA A 287 -3.16 -1.23 3.82
CA ALA A 287 -1.77 -1.60 4.14
C ALA A 287 -0.69 -0.74 3.46
N PRO A 288 -0.74 -0.46 2.14
CA PRO A 288 0.26 0.37 1.49
C PRO A 288 0.31 1.81 2.03
N GLN A 289 -0.80 2.33 2.55
CA GLN A 289 -0.83 3.66 3.15
C GLN A 289 0.03 3.73 4.42
N VAL A 290 -0.05 2.70 5.27
CA VAL A 290 0.78 2.58 6.46
C VAL A 290 2.26 2.41 6.09
N THR A 291 2.54 1.55 5.10
CA THR A 291 3.91 1.34 4.58
C THR A 291 4.54 2.65 4.12
N ALA A 292 3.84 3.43 3.30
CA ALA A 292 4.34 4.71 2.81
C ALA A 292 4.40 5.80 3.89
N THR A 293 3.54 5.74 4.91
CA THR A 293 3.62 6.65 6.07
C THR A 293 4.94 6.49 6.81
N VAL A 294 5.49 5.25 6.90
CA VAL A 294 6.83 5.03 7.46
C VAL A 294 7.90 5.85 6.72
N ALA A 295 7.79 5.99 5.39
CA ALA A 295 8.73 6.80 4.64
C ALA A 295 8.64 8.30 4.97
N LEU A 296 7.43 8.82 5.21
CA LEU A 296 7.24 10.22 5.64
C LEU A 296 7.82 10.45 7.04
N LEU A 297 7.53 9.54 7.97
CA LEU A 297 8.01 9.62 9.36
C LEU A 297 9.54 9.47 9.43
N GLN A 298 10.12 8.56 8.63
CA GLN A 298 11.57 8.41 8.55
C GLN A 298 12.23 9.66 7.95
N GLU A 299 11.70 10.23 6.86
CA GLU A 299 12.25 11.50 6.31
C GLU A 299 12.21 12.61 7.36
N PHE A 300 11.13 12.70 8.13
CA PHE A 300 11.03 13.66 9.22
C PHE A 300 12.09 13.41 10.30
N GLY A 301 12.20 12.17 10.79
CA GLY A 301 13.19 11.80 11.82
C GLY A 301 14.62 12.07 11.36
N ASP A 302 14.98 11.66 10.14
CA ASP A 302 16.30 11.94 9.56
C ASP A 302 16.60 13.44 9.48
N ARG A 303 15.58 14.26 9.18
CA ARG A 303 15.72 15.71 9.18
C ARG A 303 15.98 16.24 10.59
N GLN A 304 15.20 15.82 11.59
CA GLN A 304 15.36 16.27 12.98
C GLN A 304 16.75 15.91 13.53
N LEU A 305 17.18 14.67 13.32
CA LEU A 305 18.50 14.19 13.71
C LEU A 305 19.63 15.00 13.05
N ARG A 306 19.51 15.29 11.74
CA ARG A 306 20.51 16.10 11.02
C ARG A 306 20.58 17.53 11.55
N THR A 307 19.46 18.11 11.95
CA THR A 307 19.40 19.49 12.48
C THR A 307 19.62 19.55 14.00
N LYS A 308 19.89 18.42 14.66
CA LYS A 308 20.01 18.29 16.13
C LYS A 308 18.80 18.86 16.89
N GLN A 309 17.62 18.80 16.27
CA GLN A 309 16.38 19.13 16.94
C GLN A 309 15.80 17.83 17.52
N PRO A 310 15.31 17.84 18.78
CA PRO A 310 14.71 16.65 19.39
C PRO A 310 13.45 16.19 18.64
#